data_AF-A0A7S2MX02-F1
#
_entry.id   AF-A0A7S2MX02-F1
#
_cell.length_a   1.000
_cell.length_b   1.000
_cell.length_c   1.000
_cell.angle_alpha   90.00
_cell.angle_beta   90.00
_cell.angle_gamma   90.00
#
_symmetry.space_group_name_H-M   'P 1'
#
loop_
_entity.id
_entity.type
_entity.pdbx_description
1 polymer ?
#
loop_
_entity_poly.entity_id
_entity_poly.type
_entity_poly.pdbx_seq_one_letter_code
_entity_poly.pdbx_strand_id
1 'polypeptide(L)'
;MVLSTTIIIHDTGQNFTATGVLAATIAFLWIKVISLLRAVNMELATFISAVAEIIKDMKWFALLLVIAIIMFAQMVEIIIKYTPGVCSDPSGDTEENFCSPHPMESFVRIYSIVIGDVSLDDFTQTPLITAIFVLFTFFGVIVLLTILVAIVNDSYAKSMLRRYGLFGRARIEYMVRQLAREHLTAPRMIVREDGNPGLSAKMILKSLLASFGFLMVLVIVGAVEYYLISICVTLSRLSDHLHVTFYYACFVSIATLYSSSMVAVIVTVMGALFFDISWLTETK
;
A
#
# COMPACT_ATOMS: atom_id res chain seq x y z
N MET A 1 -16.96 -10.78 -5.92
CA MET A 1 -17.56 -9.44 -6.10
C MET A 1 -16.64 -8.49 -6.88
N VAL A 2 -15.36 -8.33 -6.52
CA VAL A 2 -14.42 -7.42 -7.23
C VAL A 2 -14.12 -7.82 -8.70
N LEU A 3 -14.10 -9.11 -9.02
CA LEU A 3 -13.96 -9.60 -10.40
C LEU A 3 -15.16 -9.28 -11.31
N SER A 4 -16.33 -9.05 -10.72
CA SER A 4 -17.55 -8.73 -11.49
C SER A 4 -17.59 -7.24 -11.88
N THR A 5 -17.02 -6.36 -11.05
CA THR A 5 -16.93 -4.92 -11.37
C THR A 5 -15.88 -4.62 -12.43
N THR A 6 -14.82 -5.44 -12.56
CA THR A 6 -13.78 -5.26 -13.60
C THR A 6 -14.27 -5.61 -15.00
N ILE A 7 -15.21 -6.55 -15.14
CA ILE A 7 -15.74 -6.96 -16.45
C ILE A 7 -16.73 -5.92 -17.00
N ILE A 8 -17.51 -5.27 -16.14
CA ILE A 8 -18.53 -4.29 -16.55
C ILE A 8 -17.89 -2.97 -17.03
N ILE A 9 -16.70 -2.61 -16.53
CA ILE A 9 -16.05 -1.34 -16.89
C ILE A 9 -15.25 -1.45 -18.20
N HIS A 10 -14.88 -2.65 -18.64
CA HIS A 10 -14.19 -2.85 -19.91
C HIS A 10 -15.06 -2.48 -21.13
N ASP A 11 -16.38 -2.44 -20.98
CA ASP A 11 -17.32 -2.19 -22.09
C ASP A 11 -17.63 -0.69 -22.33
N THR A 12 -17.22 0.21 -21.43
CA THR A 12 -17.47 1.65 -21.57
C THR A 12 -16.21 2.41 -22.00
N GLY A 13 -16.18 2.79 -23.27
CA GLY A 13 -15.12 3.46 -24.03
C GLY A 13 -14.14 4.42 -23.31
N GLN A 14 -12.87 4.29 -23.71
CA GLN A 14 -11.75 5.25 -23.87
C GLN A 14 -11.59 6.47 -22.95
N ASN A 15 -12.14 6.52 -21.74
CA ASN A 15 -11.77 7.56 -20.78
C ASN A 15 -10.46 7.19 -20.07
N PHE A 16 -9.35 7.85 -20.45
CA PHE A 16 -7.99 7.64 -19.88
C PHE A 16 -7.96 7.65 -18.34
N THR A 17 -8.78 8.50 -17.72
CA THR A 17 -8.91 8.60 -16.27
C THR A 17 -9.51 7.36 -15.62
N ALA A 18 -10.46 6.70 -16.28
CA ALA A 18 -11.06 5.45 -15.79
C ALA A 18 -10.05 4.30 -15.83
N THR A 19 -9.23 4.23 -16.88
CA THR A 19 -8.17 3.21 -17.02
C THR A 19 -7.14 3.30 -15.89
N GLY A 20 -6.73 4.52 -15.51
CA GLY A 20 -5.78 4.73 -14.40
C GLY A 20 -6.34 4.24 -13.06
N VAL A 21 -7.61 4.56 -12.77
CA VAL A 21 -8.28 4.10 -11.53
C VAL A 21 -8.41 2.57 -11.52
N LEU A 22 -8.80 1.96 -12.65
CA LEU A 22 -8.88 0.50 -12.77
C LEU A 22 -7.53 -0.17 -12.49
N ALA A 23 -6.46 0.31 -13.12
CA ALA A 23 -5.11 -0.21 -12.92
C ALA A 23 -4.70 -0.13 -11.43
N ALA A 24 -4.97 0.99 -10.78
CA ALA A 24 -4.71 1.16 -9.35
C ALA A 24 -5.50 0.16 -8.50
N THR A 25 -6.81 -0.02 -8.75
CA THR A 25 -7.62 -0.99 -8.01
C THR A 25 -7.13 -2.42 -8.17
N ILE A 26 -6.67 -2.80 -9.38
CA ILE A 26 -6.08 -4.11 -9.65
C ILE A 26 -4.77 -4.27 -8.86
N ALA A 27 -3.90 -3.25 -8.84
CA ALA A 27 -2.67 -3.27 -8.05
C ALA A 27 -2.95 -3.41 -6.54
N PHE A 28 -3.91 -2.67 -6.00
CA PHE A 28 -4.33 -2.81 -4.59
C PHE A 28 -4.90 -4.20 -4.29
N LEU A 29 -5.62 -4.79 -5.24
CA LEU A 29 -6.13 -6.15 -5.09
C LEU A 29 -4.98 -7.17 -5.00
N TRP A 30 -3.93 -7.02 -5.81
CA TRP A 30 -2.72 -7.85 -5.69
C TRP A 30 -2.01 -7.68 -4.35
N ILE A 31 -1.92 -6.46 -3.82
CA ILE A 31 -1.38 -6.21 -2.47
C ILE A 31 -2.22 -6.93 -1.40
N LYS A 32 -3.57 -6.90 -1.51
CA LYS A 32 -4.45 -7.68 -0.62
C LYS A 32 -4.24 -9.18 -0.77
N VAL A 33 -4.07 -9.69 -1.98
CA VAL A 33 -3.76 -11.10 -2.23
C VAL A 33 -2.45 -11.48 -1.52
N ILE A 34 -1.39 -10.69 -1.64
CA ILE A 34 -0.13 -10.89 -0.91
C ILE A 34 -0.36 -10.88 0.61
N SER A 35 -1.20 -9.97 1.11
CA SER A 35 -1.58 -9.92 2.54
C SER A 35 -2.44 -11.10 2.99
N LEU A 36 -3.23 -11.72 2.12
CA LEU A 36 -3.98 -12.95 2.42
C LEU A 36 -3.05 -14.17 2.39
N LEU A 37 -2.10 -14.19 1.46
CA LEU A 37 -1.08 -15.22 1.35
C LEU A 37 -0.22 -15.31 2.64
N ARG A 38 -0.01 -14.18 3.33
CA ARG A 38 0.56 -14.13 4.69
C ARG A 38 -0.22 -14.97 5.71
N ALA A 39 -1.54 -15.11 5.58
CA ALA A 39 -2.35 -15.90 6.50
C ALA A 39 -2.27 -17.41 6.21
N VAL A 40 -1.94 -17.79 4.97
CA VAL A 40 -1.92 -19.19 4.52
C VAL A 40 -0.55 -19.84 4.75
N ASN A 41 0.53 -19.14 4.42
CA ASN A 41 1.88 -19.71 4.51
C ASN A 41 2.75 -18.94 5.52
N MET A 42 3.21 -19.66 6.54
CA MET A 42 4.03 -19.13 7.61
C MET A 42 5.40 -18.63 7.11
N GLU A 43 6.04 -19.36 6.21
CA GLU A 43 7.35 -18.96 5.64
C GLU A 43 7.21 -17.63 4.90
N LEU A 44 6.15 -17.50 4.09
CA LEU A 44 5.86 -16.28 3.36
C LEU A 44 5.50 -15.10 4.28
N ALA A 45 4.81 -15.37 5.38
CA ALA A 45 4.48 -14.35 6.37
C ALA A 45 5.74 -13.70 6.98
N THR A 46 6.76 -14.53 7.27
CA THR A 46 8.03 -14.02 7.79
C THR A 46 8.80 -13.24 6.72
N PHE A 47 8.77 -13.69 5.47
CA PHE A 47 9.36 -12.97 4.34
C PHE A 47 8.73 -11.59 4.14
N ILE A 48 7.40 -11.51 4.06
CA ILE A 48 6.67 -10.24 3.90
C ILE A 48 6.95 -9.30 5.08
N SER A 49 6.96 -9.82 6.31
CA SER A 49 7.23 -9.01 7.51
C SER A 49 8.63 -8.39 7.47
N ALA A 50 9.60 -9.10 6.91
CA ALA A 50 10.95 -8.57 6.80
C ALA A 50 11.15 -7.63 5.62
N VAL A 51 10.50 -7.87 4.49
CA VAL A 51 10.45 -6.90 3.40
C VAL A 51 9.89 -5.56 3.93
N ALA A 52 8.86 -5.61 4.77
CA ALA A 52 8.31 -4.41 5.40
C ALA A 52 9.30 -3.72 6.38
N GLU A 53 10.11 -4.49 7.12
CA GLU A 53 11.16 -3.94 8.00
C GLU A 53 12.27 -3.27 7.17
N ILE A 54 12.69 -3.90 6.07
CA ILE A 54 13.67 -3.34 5.12
C ILE A 54 13.17 -2.04 4.49
N ILE A 55 11.92 -2.00 4.01
CA ILE A 55 11.32 -0.78 3.44
C ILE A 55 11.31 0.36 4.47
N LYS A 56 11.04 0.06 5.74
CA LYS A 56 11.04 1.05 6.81
C LYS A 56 12.43 1.61 7.07
N ASP A 57 13.46 0.78 7.00
CA ASP A 57 14.85 1.19 7.20
C ASP A 57 15.38 1.98 5.99
N MET A 58 14.94 1.64 4.77
CA MET A 58 15.32 2.32 3.53
C MET A 58 14.79 3.75 3.38
N LYS A 59 13.81 4.19 4.20
CA LYS A 59 13.13 5.49 4.00
C LYS A 59 14.08 6.70 4.00
N TRP A 60 15.10 6.68 4.85
CA TRP A 60 16.06 7.78 4.97
C TRP A 60 17.02 7.81 3.79
N PHE A 61 17.44 6.63 3.33
CA PHE A 61 18.23 6.50 2.13
C PHE A 61 17.45 6.93 0.88
N ALA A 62 16.17 6.52 0.76
CA ALA A 62 15.31 6.92 -0.35
C ALA A 62 15.12 8.44 -0.41
N LEU A 63 14.99 9.11 0.75
CA LEU A 63 14.93 10.57 0.82
C LEU A 63 16.23 11.22 0.31
N LEU A 64 17.39 10.69 0.69
CA LEU A 64 18.68 11.17 0.19
C LEU A 64 18.80 10.98 -1.33
N LEU A 65 18.35 9.84 -1.85
CA LEU A 65 18.34 9.54 -3.29
C LEU A 65 17.46 10.52 -4.07
N VAL A 66 16.25 10.80 -3.57
CA VAL A 66 15.33 11.77 -4.21
C VAL A 66 15.93 13.16 -4.24
N ILE A 67 16.55 13.62 -3.14
CA ILE A 67 17.23 14.92 -3.12
C ILE A 67 18.36 14.96 -4.15
N ALA A 68 19.17 13.90 -4.24
CA ALA A 68 20.22 13.81 -5.24
C ALA A 68 19.66 13.89 -6.67
N ILE A 69 18.63 13.10 -7.00
CA ILE A 69 17.96 13.14 -8.32
C ILE A 69 17.47 14.55 -8.64
N ILE A 70 16.81 15.23 -7.69
CA ILE A 70 16.29 16.58 -7.91
C ILE A 70 17.42 17.57 -8.18
N MET A 71 18.49 17.52 -7.39
CA MET A 71 19.65 18.41 -7.58
C MET A 71 20.31 18.22 -8.95
N PHE A 72 20.53 16.96 -9.37
CA PHE A 72 21.15 16.67 -10.66
C PHE A 72 20.21 16.99 -11.82
N ALA A 73 18.92 16.72 -11.70
CA ALA A 73 17.94 17.09 -12.70
C ALA A 73 17.91 18.60 -12.95
N GLN A 74 17.88 19.40 -11.89
CA GLN A 74 17.93 20.87 -12.01
C GLN A 74 19.24 21.36 -12.65
N MET A 75 20.38 20.74 -12.32
CA MET A 75 21.67 21.11 -12.90
C MET A 75 21.70 20.86 -14.41
N VAL A 76 21.25 19.68 -14.85
CA VAL A 76 21.21 19.30 -16.28
C VAL A 76 20.18 20.14 -17.04
N GLU A 77 19.00 20.37 -16.48
CA GLU A 77 17.94 21.19 -17.07
C GLU A 77 18.43 22.62 -17.35
N ILE A 78 19.13 23.24 -16.39
CA ILE A 78 19.71 24.58 -16.56
C ILE A 78 20.74 24.57 -17.70
N ILE A 79 21.68 23.61 -17.72
CA ILE A 79 22.74 23.60 -18.74
C ILE A 79 22.15 23.44 -20.15
N ILE A 80 21.18 22.54 -20.33
CA ILE A 80 20.54 22.30 -21.63
C ILE A 80 19.77 23.54 -22.08
N LYS A 81 18.97 24.17 -21.21
CA LYS A 81 18.16 25.36 -21.56
C LYS A 81 18.99 26.59 -21.92
N TYR A 82 20.16 26.76 -21.30
CA TYR A 82 21.05 27.91 -21.57
C TYR A 82 22.07 27.66 -22.67
N THR A 83 22.18 26.43 -23.21
CA THR A 83 23.06 26.12 -24.34
C THR A 83 22.33 26.38 -25.65
N PRO A 84 22.73 27.40 -26.44
CA PRO A 84 22.05 27.71 -27.71
C PRO A 84 22.24 26.56 -28.71
N GLY A 85 21.16 26.18 -29.40
CA GLY A 85 21.18 25.17 -30.45
C GLY A 85 20.77 23.76 -30.02
N VAL A 86 20.68 23.47 -28.71
CA VAL A 86 20.24 22.13 -28.23
C VAL A 86 18.74 21.96 -28.34
N CYS A 87 17.96 22.97 -27.92
CA CYS A 87 16.49 22.93 -27.97
C CYS A 87 15.88 23.72 -29.14
N SER A 88 16.64 23.92 -30.22
CA SER A 88 16.23 24.81 -31.32
C SER A 88 15.81 24.09 -32.60
N ASP A 89 15.73 22.76 -32.59
CA ASP A 89 15.41 22.02 -33.82
C ASP A 89 13.95 22.24 -34.25
N PRO A 90 13.72 22.80 -35.46
CA PRO A 90 12.39 23.07 -36.00
C PRO A 90 11.73 21.82 -36.60
N SER A 91 12.47 20.73 -36.77
CA SER A 91 11.93 19.41 -37.06
C SER A 91 11.24 18.91 -35.79
N GLY A 92 9.91 19.02 -35.75
CA GLY A 92 9.07 18.67 -34.60
C GLY A 92 9.11 17.22 -34.12
N ASP A 93 10.17 16.47 -34.39
CA ASP A 93 10.46 15.14 -33.86
C ASP A 93 11.07 15.26 -32.45
N THR A 94 10.44 16.07 -31.61
CA THR A 94 10.88 16.39 -30.24
C THR A 94 10.48 15.27 -29.28
N GLU A 95 11.08 14.10 -29.43
CA GLU A 95 11.09 13.06 -28.38
C GLU A 95 12.29 13.22 -27.41
N GLU A 96 13.07 14.30 -27.56
CA GLU A 96 14.16 14.62 -26.63
C GLU A 96 13.59 15.25 -25.34
N ASN A 97 13.36 14.37 -24.35
CA ASN A 97 12.70 14.61 -23.05
C ASN A 97 13.23 15.81 -22.20
N PHE A 98 14.32 16.46 -22.59
CA PHE A 98 14.93 17.57 -21.84
C PHE A 98 14.46 18.97 -22.29
N CYS A 99 13.95 19.09 -23.52
CA CYS A 99 13.49 20.38 -24.06
C CYS A 99 11.99 20.65 -23.82
N SER A 100 11.29 19.69 -23.20
CA SER A 100 9.89 19.84 -22.83
C SER A 100 9.68 20.96 -21.79
N PRO A 101 8.59 21.74 -21.88
CA PRO A 101 8.25 22.73 -20.87
C PRO A 101 7.90 22.10 -19.51
N HIS A 102 7.68 20.79 -19.45
CA HIS A 102 7.29 20.09 -18.24
C HIS A 102 8.51 19.58 -17.45
N PRO A 103 8.75 20.07 -16.22
CA PRO A 103 9.92 19.65 -15.43
C PRO A 103 9.87 18.17 -15.01
N MET A 104 8.70 17.53 -15.07
CA MET A 104 8.52 16.13 -14.68
C MET A 104 9.24 15.15 -15.60
N GLU A 105 9.35 15.46 -16.89
CA GLU A 105 10.04 14.60 -17.86
C GLU A 105 11.54 14.54 -17.59
N SER A 106 12.14 15.68 -17.21
CA SER A 106 13.55 15.75 -16.81
C SER A 106 13.84 14.93 -15.55
N PHE A 107 12.94 14.92 -14.56
CA PHE A 107 13.10 14.09 -13.37
C PHE A 107 13.03 12.59 -13.68
N VAL A 108 12.08 12.18 -14.52
CA VAL A 108 11.92 10.77 -14.92
C VAL A 108 13.15 10.31 -15.71
N ARG A 109 13.71 11.16 -16.57
CA ARG A 109 14.91 10.87 -17.34
C ARG A 109 16.15 10.71 -16.45
N ILE A 110 16.35 11.57 -15.46
CA ILE A 110 17.47 11.42 -14.52
C ILE A 110 17.29 10.16 -13.66
N TYR A 111 16.06 9.83 -13.28
CA TYR A 111 15.74 8.59 -12.57
C TYR A 111 16.05 7.33 -13.42
N SER A 112 15.79 7.35 -14.73
CA SER A 112 16.15 6.22 -15.62
C SER A 112 17.67 6.01 -15.65
N ILE A 113 18.45 7.09 -15.65
CA ILE A 113 19.93 7.02 -15.58
C ILE A 113 20.40 6.38 -14.27
N VAL A 114 19.76 6.70 -13.12
CA VAL A 114 20.08 6.06 -11.83
C VAL A 114 19.80 4.56 -11.86
N ILE A 115 18.73 4.14 -12.55
CA ILE A 115 18.41 2.72 -12.77
C ILE A 115 19.42 2.04 -13.70
N GLY A 116 20.12 2.82 -14.54
CA GLY A 116 21.11 2.34 -15.50
C GLY A 116 20.62 2.33 -16.95
N ASP A 117 19.45 2.92 -17.22
CA ASP A 117 18.95 3.15 -18.58
C ASP A 117 19.53 4.47 -19.12
N VAL A 118 20.63 4.34 -19.86
CA VAL A 118 21.41 5.47 -20.39
C VAL A 118 21.55 5.35 -21.90
N SER A 119 21.03 6.32 -22.65
CA SER A 119 21.48 6.62 -24.00
C SER A 119 22.62 7.61 -23.95
N LEU A 120 23.77 7.25 -24.54
CA LEU A 120 24.97 8.10 -24.53
C LEU A 120 24.83 9.30 -25.48
N ASP A 121 23.99 9.18 -26.50
CA ASP A 121 23.82 10.18 -27.56
C ASP A 121 23.40 11.54 -26.99
N ASP A 122 22.52 11.55 -26.00
CA ASP A 122 22.03 12.75 -25.29
C ASP A 122 23.14 13.56 -24.59
N PHE A 123 24.25 12.92 -24.19
CA PHE A 123 25.27 13.53 -23.32
C PHE A 123 26.58 13.88 -24.04
N THR A 124 26.68 13.61 -25.35
CA THR A 124 27.88 13.88 -26.14
C THR A 124 27.98 15.30 -26.72
N GLN A 125 26.92 16.11 -26.56
CA GLN A 125 26.86 17.42 -27.21
C GLN A 125 27.83 18.45 -26.62
N THR A 126 28.06 18.43 -25.30
CA THR A 126 29.00 19.35 -24.66
C THR A 126 29.88 18.64 -23.62
N PRO A 127 31.19 18.97 -23.56
CA PRO A 127 32.13 18.30 -22.65
C PRO A 127 31.78 18.54 -21.16
N LEU A 128 31.09 19.65 -20.86
CA LEU A 128 30.64 19.97 -19.51
C LEU A 128 29.51 19.02 -19.07
N ILE A 129 28.52 18.76 -19.93
CA ILE A 129 27.45 17.79 -19.66
C ILE A 129 28.05 16.39 -19.47
N THR A 130 28.97 15.98 -20.35
CA THR A 130 29.64 14.67 -20.22
C THR A 130 30.40 14.55 -18.89
N ALA A 131 31.10 15.61 -18.46
CA ALA A 131 31.83 15.60 -17.19
C ALA A 131 30.88 15.49 -15.97
N ILE A 132 29.77 16.23 -15.97
CA ILE A 132 28.73 16.13 -14.92
C ILE A 132 28.11 14.73 -14.92
N PHE A 133 27.82 14.17 -16.09
CA PHE A 133 27.27 12.83 -16.22
C PHE A 133 28.21 11.76 -15.65
N VAL A 134 29.51 11.83 -15.93
CA VAL A 134 30.52 10.92 -15.34
C VAL A 134 30.57 11.06 -13.82
N LEU A 135 30.53 12.29 -13.31
CA LEU A 135 30.50 12.55 -11.87
C LEU A 135 29.22 11.99 -11.24
N PHE A 136 28.08 12.18 -11.88
CA PHE A 136 26.78 11.69 -11.43
C PHE A 136 26.71 10.15 -11.41
N THR A 137 27.19 9.48 -12.44
CA THR A 137 27.24 8.02 -12.47
C THR A 137 28.18 7.47 -11.40
N PHE A 138 29.31 8.13 -11.14
CA PHE A 138 30.21 7.76 -10.06
C PHE A 138 29.56 7.91 -8.68
N PHE A 139 29.04 9.08 -8.32
CA PHE A 139 28.46 9.30 -6.99
C PHE A 139 27.07 8.67 -6.84
N GLY A 140 26.20 8.86 -7.83
CA GLY A 140 24.81 8.41 -7.81
C GLY A 140 24.67 6.90 -8.02
N VAL A 141 25.23 6.36 -9.10
CA VAL A 141 25.08 4.93 -9.40
C VAL A 141 26.06 4.09 -8.59
N ILE A 142 27.36 4.40 -8.59
CA ILE A 142 28.34 3.53 -7.92
C ILE A 142 28.26 3.70 -6.40
N VAL A 143 28.38 4.91 -5.87
CA VAL A 143 28.45 5.11 -4.40
C VAL A 143 27.09 4.93 -3.72
N LEU A 144 26.01 5.57 -4.19
CA LEU A 144 24.71 5.42 -3.49
C LEU A 144 24.14 4.00 -3.63
N LEU A 145 24.26 3.34 -4.78
CA LEU A 145 23.73 1.98 -4.95
C LEU A 145 24.49 0.94 -4.11
N THR A 146 25.81 1.08 -3.96
CA THR A 146 26.60 0.18 -3.09
C THR A 146 26.23 0.36 -1.62
N ILE A 147 26.00 1.59 -1.18
CA ILE A 147 25.48 1.87 0.17
C ILE A 147 24.07 1.31 0.34
N LEU A 148 23.20 1.42 -0.68
CA LEU A 148 21.84 0.86 -0.64
C LEU A 148 21.87 -0.65 -0.40
N VAL A 149 22.70 -1.36 -1.17
CA VAL A 149 22.85 -2.82 -1.03
C VAL A 149 23.39 -3.17 0.36
N ALA A 150 24.33 -2.39 0.89
CA ALA A 150 24.84 -2.60 2.25
C ALA A 150 23.75 -2.43 3.32
N ILE A 151 22.92 -1.39 3.23
CA ILE A 151 21.80 -1.14 4.16
C ILE A 151 20.75 -2.25 4.05
N VAL A 152 20.40 -2.67 2.83
CA VAL A 152 19.44 -3.75 2.61
C VAL A 152 19.96 -5.07 3.20
N ASN A 153 21.25 -5.38 3.03
CA ASN A 153 21.85 -6.59 3.58
C ASN A 153 21.87 -6.58 5.12
N ASP A 154 22.23 -5.46 5.74
CA ASP A 154 22.21 -5.34 7.21
C ASP A 154 20.79 -5.43 7.78
N SER A 155 19.84 -4.70 7.18
CA SER A 155 18.43 -4.76 7.58
C SER A 155 17.84 -6.15 7.35
N TYR A 156 18.20 -6.83 6.26
CA TYR A 156 17.81 -8.21 6.00
C TYR A 156 18.34 -9.15 7.08
N ALA A 157 19.63 -9.09 7.42
CA ALA A 157 20.24 -9.92 8.46
C ALA A 157 19.57 -9.71 9.82
N LYS A 158 19.32 -8.44 10.20
CA LYS A 158 18.62 -8.07 11.44
C LYS A 158 17.18 -8.59 11.46
N SER A 159 16.46 -8.48 10.35
CA SER A 159 15.10 -9.01 10.22
C SER A 159 15.08 -10.53 10.41
N MET A 160 16.07 -11.23 9.87
CA MET A 160 16.17 -12.70 9.95
C MET A 160 16.29 -13.15 11.41
N LEU A 161 17.20 -12.53 12.17
CA LEU A 161 17.37 -12.84 13.60
C LEU A 161 16.09 -12.60 14.40
N ARG A 162 15.34 -11.55 14.09
CA ARG A 162 14.10 -11.20 14.78
C ARG A 162 12.94 -12.15 14.44
N ARG A 163 12.92 -12.74 13.25
CA ARG A 163 11.87 -13.67 12.81
C ARG A 163 11.76 -14.89 13.72
N TYR A 164 12.86 -15.44 14.21
CA TYR A 164 12.81 -16.61 15.10
C TYR A 164 12.02 -16.35 16.40
N GLY A 165 12.15 -15.15 16.98
CA GLY A 165 11.37 -14.76 18.16
C GLY A 165 9.91 -14.45 17.87
N LEU A 166 9.64 -13.77 16.75
CA LEU A 166 8.27 -13.43 16.32
C LEU A 166 7.47 -14.66 15.90
N PHE A 167 8.11 -15.63 15.26
CA PHE A 167 7.53 -16.90 14.84
C PHE A 167 7.01 -17.70 16.04
N GLY A 168 7.82 -17.79 17.11
CA GLY A 168 7.42 -18.48 18.33
C GLY A 168 6.15 -17.88 18.95
N ARG A 169 6.09 -16.55 19.05
CA ARG A 169 4.92 -15.85 19.61
C ARG A 169 3.67 -16.00 18.74
N ALA A 170 3.79 -15.80 17.42
CA ALA A 170 2.65 -15.90 16.51
C ALA A 170 2.06 -17.32 16.48
N ARG A 171 2.89 -18.35 16.58
CA ARG A 171 2.44 -19.75 16.65
C ARG A 171 1.69 -20.03 17.95
N ILE A 172 2.19 -19.54 19.08
CA ILE A 172 1.52 -19.68 20.38
C ILE A 172 0.17 -18.96 20.35
N GLU A 173 0.12 -17.71 19.87
CA GLU A 173 -1.13 -16.96 19.78
C GLU A 173 -2.16 -17.64 18.87
N TYR A 174 -1.72 -18.17 17.73
CA TYR A 174 -2.60 -18.92 16.82
C TYR A 174 -3.11 -20.21 17.47
N MET A 175 -2.24 -20.99 18.11
CA MET A 175 -2.64 -22.22 18.82
C MET A 175 -3.61 -21.92 19.96
N VAL A 176 -3.35 -20.86 20.73
CA VAL A 176 -4.26 -20.42 21.81
C VAL A 176 -5.62 -20.01 21.25
N ARG A 177 -5.67 -19.30 20.12
CA ARG A 177 -6.96 -18.97 19.47
C ARG A 177 -7.69 -20.20 18.96
N GLN A 178 -6.99 -21.17 18.40
CA GLN A 178 -7.61 -22.41 17.95
C GLN A 178 -8.11 -23.25 19.12
N LEU A 179 -7.29 -23.43 20.16
CA LEU A 179 -7.70 -24.10 21.39
C LEU A 179 -8.88 -23.41 22.07
N ALA A 180 -8.89 -22.07 22.13
CA ALA A 180 -10.00 -21.32 22.68
C ALA A 180 -11.29 -21.54 21.86
N ARG A 181 -11.19 -21.60 20.53
CA ARG A 181 -12.34 -21.94 19.67
C ARG A 181 -12.81 -23.37 19.90
N GLU A 182 -11.90 -24.34 19.96
CA GLU A 182 -12.24 -25.73 20.25
C GLU A 182 -12.88 -25.88 21.63
N HIS A 183 -12.40 -25.16 22.65
CA HIS A 183 -13.02 -25.17 23.98
C HIS A 183 -14.40 -24.49 24.00
N LEU A 184 -14.64 -23.52 23.10
CA LEU A 184 -15.93 -22.86 22.94
C LEU A 184 -16.91 -23.69 22.10
N THR A 185 -16.43 -24.45 21.11
CA THR A 185 -17.27 -25.25 20.21
C THR A 185 -17.45 -26.68 20.69
N ALA A 186 -16.52 -27.24 21.46
CA ALA A 186 -16.77 -28.47 22.19
C ALA A 186 -17.84 -28.15 23.24
N PRO A 187 -19.08 -28.65 23.11
CA PRO A 187 -20.04 -28.52 24.18
C PRO A 187 -19.40 -29.23 25.35
N ARG A 188 -19.01 -28.45 26.36
CA ARG A 188 -18.65 -28.98 27.66
C ARG A 188 -19.85 -29.83 28.06
N MET A 189 -19.74 -31.16 27.93
CA MET A 189 -20.62 -32.09 28.62
C MET A 189 -20.27 -31.97 30.10
N ILE A 190 -20.55 -30.80 30.68
CA ILE A 190 -20.80 -30.68 32.09
C ILE A 190 -22.09 -31.47 32.23
N VAL A 191 -21.98 -32.70 32.73
CA VAL A 191 -23.08 -33.37 33.40
C VAL A 191 -23.44 -32.44 34.56
N ARG A 192 -24.25 -31.43 34.26
CA ARG A 192 -24.81 -30.52 35.24
C ARG A 192 -26.16 -31.12 35.57
N GLU A 193 -26.16 -32.03 36.54
CA GLU A 193 -27.35 -32.37 37.31
C GLU A 193 -27.78 -31.12 38.06
N ASP A 194 -28.45 -30.19 37.40
CA ASP A 194 -29.25 -29.15 38.05
C ASP A 194 -30.27 -28.66 37.02
N GLY A 195 -31.49 -29.16 37.15
CA GLY A 195 -32.61 -28.93 36.24
C GLY A 195 -33.12 -27.49 36.26
N ASN A 196 -32.39 -26.56 35.63
CA ASN A 196 -32.95 -25.27 35.26
C ASN A 196 -32.66 -24.91 33.78
N PRO A 197 -33.59 -25.23 32.86
CA PRO A 197 -33.40 -25.09 31.41
C PRO A 197 -33.34 -23.64 30.89
N GLY A 198 -33.50 -22.63 31.76
CA GLY A 198 -33.66 -21.23 31.33
C GLY A 198 -32.38 -20.42 31.07
N LEU A 199 -31.20 -20.85 31.55
CA LEU A 199 -30.00 -20.00 31.56
C LEU A 199 -29.08 -20.16 30.32
N SER A 200 -29.02 -21.36 29.74
CA SER A 200 -28.14 -21.68 28.60
C SER A 200 -28.60 -21.03 27.29
N ALA A 201 -29.91 -21.01 27.04
CA ALA A 201 -30.48 -20.39 25.84
C ALA A 201 -30.23 -18.88 25.77
N LYS A 202 -30.20 -18.18 26.92
CA LYS A 202 -29.95 -16.74 26.98
C LYS A 202 -28.50 -16.39 26.61
N MET A 203 -27.54 -17.27 26.92
CA MET A 203 -26.13 -17.03 26.65
C MET A 203 -25.79 -17.27 25.17
N ILE A 204 -26.38 -18.31 24.56
CA ILE A 204 -26.26 -18.61 23.12
C ILE A 204 -26.94 -17.52 22.28
N LEU A 205 -28.13 -17.05 22.70
CA LEU A 205 -28.84 -15.98 22.02
C LEU A 205 -28.05 -14.66 22.03
N LYS A 206 -27.38 -14.33 23.16
CA LYS A 206 -26.57 -13.11 23.28
C LYS A 206 -25.34 -13.14 22.37
N SER A 207 -24.69 -14.30 22.21
CA SER A 207 -23.55 -14.49 21.30
C SER A 207 -23.97 -14.40 19.83
N LEU A 208 -25.11 -14.99 19.46
CA LEU A 208 -25.65 -14.89 18.10
C LEU A 208 -26.06 -13.45 17.77
N LEU A 209 -26.66 -12.72 18.74
CA LEU A 209 -27.02 -11.31 18.55
C LEU A 209 -25.79 -10.42 18.33
N ALA A 210 -24.69 -10.68 19.05
CA ALA A 210 -23.43 -9.94 18.89
C ALA A 210 -22.78 -10.20 17.53
N SER A 211 -22.78 -11.45 17.06
CA SER A 211 -22.25 -11.81 15.74
C SER A 211 -23.10 -11.20 14.60
N PHE A 212 -24.42 -11.18 14.75
CA PHE A 212 -25.30 -10.58 13.77
C PHE A 212 -25.11 -9.06 13.71
N GLY A 213 -24.94 -8.40 14.86
CA GLY A 213 -24.63 -6.97 14.94
C GLY A 213 -23.35 -6.60 14.20
N PHE A 214 -22.27 -7.39 14.34
CA PHE A 214 -21.01 -7.16 13.63
C PHE A 214 -21.17 -7.29 12.11
N LEU A 215 -21.89 -8.30 11.64
CA LEU A 215 -22.14 -8.51 10.23
C LEU A 215 -23.00 -7.39 9.63
N MET A 216 -23.98 -6.88 10.40
CA MET A 216 -24.80 -5.74 10.02
C MET A 216 -23.98 -4.45 9.90
N VAL A 217 -23.06 -4.19 10.83
CA VAL A 217 -22.14 -3.03 10.77
C VAL A 217 -21.23 -3.12 9.54
N LEU A 218 -20.70 -4.29 9.20
CA LEU A 218 -19.89 -4.47 7.99
C LEU A 218 -20.69 -4.24 6.71
N VAL A 219 -21.93 -4.69 6.66
CA VAL A 219 -22.83 -4.45 5.52
C VAL A 219 -23.14 -2.96 5.38
N ILE A 220 -23.40 -2.26 6.48
CA ILE A 220 -23.65 -0.81 6.47
C ILE A 220 -22.43 -0.03 6.00
N VAL A 221 -21.23 -0.33 6.52
CA VAL A 221 -20.00 0.36 6.10
C VAL A 221 -19.73 0.10 4.62
N GLY A 222 -19.87 -1.13 4.15
CA GLY A 222 -19.71 -1.47 2.73
C GLY A 222 -20.73 -0.78 1.83
N ALA A 223 -21.99 -0.66 2.29
CA ALA A 223 -23.04 0.06 1.56
C ALA A 223 -22.75 1.57 1.49
N VAL A 224 -22.25 2.17 2.58
CA VAL A 224 -21.88 3.61 2.62
C VAL A 224 -20.70 3.88 1.69
N GLU A 225 -19.66 3.04 1.71
CA GLU A 225 -18.53 3.16 0.79
C GLU A 225 -18.96 3.04 -0.68
N TYR A 226 -19.81 2.04 -0.98
CA TYR A 226 -20.37 1.88 -2.32
C TYR A 226 -21.17 3.10 -2.78
N TYR A 227 -22.00 3.67 -1.90
CA TYR A 227 -22.82 4.84 -2.22
C TYR A 227 -21.96 6.10 -2.43
N LEU A 228 -20.93 6.30 -1.60
CA LEU A 228 -19.97 7.41 -1.76
C LEU A 228 -19.21 7.33 -3.09
N ILE A 229 -18.77 6.13 -3.48
CA ILE A 229 -18.10 5.92 -4.77
C ILE A 229 -19.08 6.17 -5.92
N SER A 230 -20.31 5.67 -5.84
CA SER A 230 -21.35 5.87 -6.87
C SER A 230 -21.72 7.35 -7.07
N ILE A 231 -21.89 8.09 -5.97
CA ILE A 231 -22.14 9.54 -6.00
C ILE A 231 -20.94 10.28 -6.60
N CYS A 232 -19.71 9.93 -6.22
CA CYS A 232 -18.51 10.55 -6.78
C CYS A 232 -18.38 10.31 -8.29
N VAL A 233 -18.64 9.08 -8.75
CA VAL A 233 -18.63 8.75 -10.19
C VAL A 233 -19.70 9.57 -10.93
N THR A 234 -20.90 9.68 -10.36
CA THR A 234 -22.00 10.46 -10.97
C THR A 234 -21.68 11.96 -11.02
N LEU A 235 -21.06 12.51 -9.96
CA LEU A 235 -20.64 13.91 -9.89
C LEU A 235 -19.44 14.22 -10.79
N SER A 236 -18.49 13.30 -10.91
CA SER A 236 -17.35 13.43 -11.83
C SER A 236 -17.78 13.50 -13.30
N ARG A 237 -18.93 12.89 -13.62
CA ARG A 237 -19.55 12.96 -14.94
C ARG A 237 -20.19 14.32 -15.25
N LEU A 238 -20.35 15.18 -14.24
CA LEU A 238 -21.04 16.47 -14.34
C LEU A 238 -20.05 17.66 -14.36
N SER A 239 -18.76 17.44 -14.10
CA SER A 239 -17.77 18.51 -13.97
C SER A 239 -16.57 18.28 -14.89
N ASP A 240 -16.46 19.08 -15.95
CA ASP A 240 -15.43 18.97 -16.99
C ASP A 240 -14.04 19.52 -16.57
N HIS A 241 -13.87 19.97 -15.32
CA HIS A 241 -12.60 20.56 -14.86
C HIS A 241 -11.70 19.56 -14.12
N LEU A 242 -10.54 19.26 -14.72
CA LEU A 242 -9.51 18.32 -14.27
C LEU A 242 -9.03 18.52 -12.81
N HIS A 243 -9.00 19.77 -12.33
CA HIS A 243 -8.60 20.09 -10.95
C HIS A 243 -9.61 19.59 -9.91
N VAL A 244 -10.88 19.54 -10.27
CA VAL A 244 -11.96 19.11 -9.40
C VAL A 244 -11.88 17.59 -9.20
N THR A 245 -11.53 16.84 -10.24
CA THR A 245 -11.35 15.39 -10.20
C THR A 245 -10.22 14.95 -9.27
N PHE A 246 -9.11 15.71 -9.23
CA PHE A 246 -7.97 15.42 -8.34
C PHE A 246 -8.33 15.61 -6.86
N TYR A 247 -9.01 16.71 -6.52
CA TYR A 247 -9.49 16.96 -5.16
C TYR A 247 -10.47 15.88 -4.69
N TYR A 248 -11.36 15.41 -5.57
CA TYR A 248 -12.28 14.31 -5.24
C TYR A 248 -11.57 12.97 -5.08
N ALA A 249 -10.55 12.66 -5.90
CA ALA A 249 -9.76 11.45 -5.72
C ALA A 249 -9.01 11.45 -4.37
N CYS A 250 -8.44 12.59 -3.97
CA CYS A 250 -7.85 12.79 -2.64
C CYS A 250 -8.89 12.64 -1.52
N PHE A 251 -10.09 13.20 -1.69
CA PHE A 251 -11.15 13.09 -0.69
C PHE A 251 -11.63 11.65 -0.49
N VAL A 252 -11.80 10.89 -1.58
CA VAL A 252 -12.20 9.47 -1.52
C VAL A 252 -11.09 8.61 -0.89
N SER A 253 -9.82 8.88 -1.21
CA SER A 253 -8.70 8.16 -0.58
C SER A 253 -8.57 8.49 0.92
N ILE A 254 -8.81 9.74 1.34
CA ILE A 254 -8.88 10.11 2.76
C ILE A 254 -10.10 9.45 3.44
N ALA A 255 -11.26 9.43 2.80
CA ALA A 255 -12.47 8.83 3.37
C ALA A 255 -12.33 7.31 3.54
N THR A 256 -11.69 6.62 2.59
CA THR A 256 -11.40 5.18 2.68
C THR A 256 -10.30 4.85 3.70
N LEU A 257 -9.30 5.71 3.84
CA LEU A 257 -8.33 5.60 4.94
C LEU A 257 -9.02 5.78 6.30
N TYR A 258 -9.91 6.76 6.42
CA TYR A 258 -10.66 7.02 7.65
C TYR A 258 -11.61 5.86 7.98
N SER A 259 -12.37 5.34 7.02
CA SER A 259 -13.25 4.19 7.23
C SER A 259 -12.46 2.95 7.67
N SER A 260 -11.31 2.68 7.05
CA SER A 260 -10.46 1.55 7.43
C SER A 260 -9.92 1.68 8.87
N SER A 261 -9.56 2.89 9.29
CA SER A 261 -9.11 3.17 10.65
C SER A 261 -10.25 3.02 11.67
N MET A 262 -11.46 3.48 11.33
CA MET A 262 -12.66 3.31 12.14
C MET A 262 -13.02 1.85 12.34
N VAL A 263 -12.97 1.03 11.28
CA VAL A 263 -13.20 -0.41 11.37
C VAL A 263 -12.15 -1.07 12.28
N ALA A 264 -10.87 -0.68 12.17
CA ALA A 264 -9.84 -1.19 13.05
C ALA A 264 -10.09 -0.84 14.53
N VAL A 265 -10.51 0.39 14.83
CA VAL A 265 -10.87 0.82 16.19
C VAL A 265 -12.08 0.06 16.70
N ILE A 266 -13.14 -0.10 15.90
CA ILE A 266 -14.35 -0.85 16.28
C ILE A 266 -14.01 -2.32 16.58
N VAL A 267 -13.19 -2.95 15.74
CA VAL A 267 -12.72 -4.34 15.97
C VAL A 267 -11.91 -4.43 17.26
N THR A 268 -11.07 -3.44 17.55
CA THR A 268 -10.25 -3.41 18.77
C THR A 268 -11.10 -3.19 20.03
N VAL A 269 -12.05 -2.25 19.99
CA VAL A 269 -12.97 -1.95 21.10
C VAL A 269 -13.93 -3.11 21.35
N MET A 270 -14.49 -3.72 20.29
CA MET A 270 -15.31 -4.92 20.45
C MET A 270 -14.50 -6.08 20.99
N GLY A 271 -13.25 -6.26 20.55
CA GLY A 271 -12.33 -7.26 21.10
C GLY A 271 -12.07 -7.05 22.60
N ALA A 272 -11.84 -5.80 23.02
CA ALA A 272 -11.63 -5.45 24.43
C ALA A 272 -12.89 -5.67 25.28
N LEU A 273 -14.06 -5.25 24.80
CA LEU A 273 -15.34 -5.48 25.48
C LEU A 273 -15.68 -6.98 25.62
N PHE A 274 -15.33 -7.79 24.62
CA PHE A 274 -15.51 -9.24 24.70
C PHE A 274 -14.57 -9.88 25.74
N PHE A 275 -13.34 -9.38 25.83
CA PHE A 275 -12.36 -9.86 26.81
C PHE A 275 -12.70 -9.45 28.25
N ASP A 276 -13.14 -8.22 28.49
CA ASP A 276 -13.47 -7.74 29.83
C ASP A 276 -14.68 -8.46 30.44
N ILE A 277 -15.68 -8.80 29.62
CA ILE A 277 -16.86 -9.56 30.07
C ILE A 277 -16.48 -11.00 30.47
N SER A 278 -15.44 -11.58 29.85
CA SER A 278 -14.99 -12.94 30.17
C SER A 278 -14.32 -13.03 31.56
N TRP A 279 -13.63 -11.96 31.98
CA TRP A 279 -12.95 -11.91 33.29
C TRP A 279 -13.93 -11.77 34.46
N LEU A 280 -15.03 -11.03 34.27
CA LEU A 280 -16.07 -10.86 35.30
C LEU A 280 -16.91 -12.12 35.56
N THR A 281 -16.89 -13.10 34.64
CA THR A 281 -17.63 -14.36 34.81
C THR A 281 -16.87 -15.44 35.57
N GLU A 282 -15.59 -15.24 35.89
CA GLU A 282 -14.74 -16.25 36.53
C GLU A 282 -14.59 -16.06 38.06
N THR A 283 -15.11 -14.96 38.62
CA THR A 283 -14.99 -14.63 40.06
C THR A 283 -16.27 -14.84 40.88
N LYS A 284 -17.15 -15.76 40.50
CA LYS A 284 -18.32 -16.17 41.32
C LYS A 284 -18.49 -17.67 41.38
#